data_AF-A0A0G0A9K8-F1
#
_entry.id   AF-A0A0G0A9K8-F1
#
_cell.length_a   1.000
_cell.length_b   1.000
_cell.length_c   1.000
_cell.angle_alpha   90.00
_cell.angle_beta   90.00
_cell.angle_gamma   90.00
#
_symmetry.space_group_name_H-M   'P 1'
#
loop_
_entity.id
_entity.type
_entity.pdbx_description
1 polymer ?
#
loop_
_entity_poly.entity_id
_entity_poly.type
_entity_poly.pdbx_seq_one_letter_code
_entity_poly.pdbx_strand_id
1 'polypeptide(L)'
;MTRTIGDFMFKPDGLNIISPIPDITKIKLKSDDTFIVLVCDGVWEGIAGPPSCFKDEQQFEWEYSNRGIGRLLTENIRTHGENLAKDLVEKALHFSEDNCSAIVIELQRRNN
;
A
#
# COMPACT_ATOMS: atom_id res chain seq x y z
N MET A 1 7.68 12.91 -1.68
CA MET A 1 8.31 11.96 -0.73
C MET A 1 9.44 12.69 0.01
N THR A 2 9.54 12.60 1.35
CA THR A 2 10.61 13.29 2.13
C THR A 2 11.83 12.39 2.37
N ARG A 3 11.76 11.13 1.96
CA ARG A 3 12.83 10.14 2.05
C ARG A 3 12.91 9.39 0.74
N THR A 4 14.09 9.04 0.24
CA THR A 4 14.25 8.20 -0.97
C THR A 4 15.69 7.71 -1.11
N ILE A 5 15.85 6.63 -1.87
CA ILE A 5 17.16 6.13 -2.32
C ILE A 5 17.52 6.85 -3.63
N GLY A 6 18.75 7.30 -3.80
CA GLY A 6 19.16 8.12 -4.95
C GLY A 6 19.01 9.62 -4.67
N ASP A 7 18.49 10.40 -5.63
CA ASP A 7 18.22 11.85 -5.49
C ASP A 7 19.39 12.66 -4.95
N PHE A 8 20.60 12.40 -5.48
CA PHE A 8 21.84 12.99 -4.99
C PHE A 8 21.86 14.53 -5.06
N MET A 9 21.14 15.12 -6.03
CA MET A 9 21.01 16.58 -6.13
C MET A 9 20.37 17.21 -4.87
N PHE A 10 19.59 16.44 -4.10
CA PHE A 10 18.94 16.88 -2.86
C PHE A 10 19.71 16.45 -1.60
N LYS A 11 20.92 15.92 -1.78
CA LYS A 11 21.82 15.46 -0.72
C LYS A 11 23.20 16.15 -0.77
N PRO A 12 23.29 17.49 -0.98
CA PRO A 12 24.58 18.15 -0.96
C PRO A 12 25.16 18.20 0.45
N ASP A 13 26.45 17.90 0.57
CA ASP A 13 27.35 18.23 1.68
C ASP A 13 26.74 18.17 3.09
N GLY A 14 26.09 17.04 3.41
CA GLY A 14 25.60 16.75 4.76
C GLY A 14 24.27 17.38 5.17
N LEU A 15 23.65 18.21 4.33
CA LEU A 15 22.34 18.82 4.62
C LEU A 15 21.14 17.88 4.37
N ASN A 16 21.32 16.84 3.53
CA ASN A 16 20.35 15.77 3.22
C ASN A 16 18.87 16.19 3.37
N ILE A 17 18.40 17.07 2.48
CA ILE A 17 17.02 17.57 2.49
C ILE A 17 16.03 16.40 2.30
N ILE A 18 16.46 15.37 1.56
CA ILE A 18 15.75 14.09 1.42
C ILE A 18 16.59 12.98 2.06
N SER A 19 16.02 12.26 3.03
CA SER A 19 16.76 11.23 3.79
C SER A 19 16.77 9.87 3.09
N PRO A 20 17.89 9.13 3.06
CA PRO A 20 17.90 7.73 2.63
C PRO A 20 17.56 6.74 3.75
N ILE A 21 17.32 7.22 4.98
CA ILE A 21 17.15 6.36 6.16
C ILE A 21 15.72 5.83 6.21
N PRO A 22 15.51 4.49 6.18
CA PRO A 22 14.18 3.92 6.27
C PRO A 22 13.64 3.95 7.70
N ASP A 23 12.32 3.93 7.84
CA ASP A 23 11.68 3.56 9.11
C ASP A 23 11.49 2.05 9.16
N ILE A 24 11.82 1.44 10.30
CA ILE A 24 11.81 -0.03 10.46
C ILE A 24 10.77 -0.41 11.51
N THR A 25 9.75 -1.15 11.09
CA THR A 25 8.73 -1.70 11.98
C THR A 25 8.87 -3.22 12.07
N LYS A 26 8.82 -3.76 13.30
CA LYS A 26 8.79 -5.20 13.56
C LYS A 26 7.41 -5.58 14.08
N ILE A 27 6.71 -6.43 13.35
CA ILE A 27 5.36 -6.88 13.70
C ILE A 27 5.42 -8.36 14.06
N LYS A 28 4.83 -8.73 15.20
CA LYS A 28 4.67 -10.12 15.59
C LYS A 28 3.44 -10.69 14.91
N LEU A 29 3.63 -11.73 14.08
CA LEU A 29 2.54 -12.42 13.41
C LEU A 29 1.56 -13.06 14.43
N LYS A 30 0.29 -12.99 14.09
CA LYS A 30 -0.83 -13.64 14.78
C LYS A 30 -1.41 -14.76 13.91
N SER A 31 -2.20 -15.62 14.53
CA SER A 31 -2.82 -16.78 13.87
C SER A 31 -3.96 -16.43 12.90
N ASP A 32 -4.47 -15.21 13.00
CA ASP A 32 -5.51 -14.62 12.16
C ASP A 32 -4.95 -13.70 11.06
N ASP A 33 -3.63 -13.49 11.02
CA ASP A 33 -3.00 -12.79 9.89
C ASP A 33 -3.04 -13.67 8.64
N THR A 34 -3.49 -13.12 7.51
CA THR A 34 -3.75 -13.88 6.28
C THR A 34 -2.78 -13.53 5.15
N PHE A 35 -2.49 -12.25 4.95
CA PHE A 35 -1.66 -11.78 3.83
C PHE A 35 -0.83 -10.55 4.24
N ILE A 36 0.29 -10.36 3.56
CA ILE A 36 1.01 -9.08 3.48
C ILE A 36 0.86 -8.55 2.06
N VAL A 37 0.57 -7.26 1.95
CA VAL A 37 0.39 -6.57 0.67
C VAL A 37 1.37 -5.41 0.62
N LEU A 38 2.20 -5.39 -0.42
CA LEU A 38 3.16 -4.31 -0.71
C LEU A 38 2.78 -3.73 -2.08
N VAL A 39 2.48 -2.45 -2.14
CA VAL A 39 2.08 -1.78 -3.39
C VAL A 39 2.70 -0.38 -3.47
N CYS A 40 2.88 0.14 -4.67
CA CYS A 40 3.28 1.54 -4.88
C CYS A 40 2.09 2.50 -4.69
N ASP A 41 2.41 3.80 -4.62
CA ASP A 41 1.45 4.91 -4.54
C ASP A 41 0.39 4.87 -5.65
N GLY A 42 0.76 4.55 -6.89
CA GLY A 42 -0.21 4.41 -7.99
C GLY A 42 -1.37 3.45 -7.66
N VAL A 43 -1.09 2.37 -6.91
CA VAL A 43 -2.13 1.44 -6.43
C VAL A 43 -2.89 1.98 -5.23
N TRP A 44 -2.18 2.57 -4.26
CA TRP A 44 -2.82 3.17 -3.08
C TRP A 44 -3.80 4.29 -3.46
N GLU A 45 -3.40 5.17 -4.37
CA GLU A 45 -4.21 6.29 -4.87
C GLU A 45 -5.40 5.78 -5.68
N GLY A 46 -5.17 4.84 -6.60
CA GLY A 46 -6.24 4.27 -7.42
C GLY A 46 -7.31 3.53 -6.60
N ILE A 47 -6.92 2.92 -5.48
CA ILE A 47 -7.85 2.17 -4.62
C ILE A 47 -8.53 3.06 -3.57
N ALA A 48 -7.83 4.04 -3.00
CA ALA A 48 -8.43 4.98 -2.06
C ALA A 48 -9.42 5.93 -2.75
N GLY A 49 -9.23 6.19 -4.05
CA GLY A 49 -10.00 7.16 -4.81
C GLY A 49 -9.50 8.59 -4.61
N PRO A 50 -9.96 9.54 -5.44
CA PRO A 50 -9.44 10.91 -5.43
C PRO A 50 -9.74 11.61 -4.10
N PRO A 51 -8.82 12.44 -3.56
CA PRO A 51 -9.02 13.17 -2.30
C PRO A 51 -10.33 14.00 -2.24
N SER A 52 -10.87 14.39 -3.40
CA SER A 52 -12.11 15.15 -3.53
C SER A 52 -13.38 14.42 -3.07
N CYS A 53 -13.34 13.10 -2.84
CA CYS A 53 -14.49 12.36 -2.30
C CYS A 53 -14.55 12.35 -0.76
N PHE A 54 -13.51 12.84 -0.08
CA PHE A 54 -13.44 12.88 1.38
C PHE A 54 -13.86 14.24 1.91
N LYS A 55 -14.70 14.25 2.95
CA LYS A 55 -15.27 15.49 3.50
C LYS A 55 -14.29 16.26 4.39
N ASP A 56 -13.28 15.58 4.92
CA ASP A 56 -12.19 16.17 5.71
C ASP A 56 -10.94 15.27 5.74
N GLU A 57 -9.82 15.84 6.18
CA GLU A 57 -8.48 15.23 6.19
C GLU A 57 -8.38 14.04 7.17
N GLN A 58 -9.14 14.04 8.27
CA GLN A 58 -9.19 12.92 9.21
C GLN A 58 -9.98 11.73 8.64
N GLN A 59 -11.06 11.98 7.92
CA GLN A 59 -11.80 10.95 7.19
C GLN A 59 -10.95 10.37 6.07
N PHE A 60 -10.18 11.20 5.36
CA PHE A 60 -9.22 10.73 4.34
C PHE A 60 -8.18 9.79 4.95
N GLU A 61 -7.47 10.19 6.01
CA GLU A 61 -6.46 9.33 6.65
C GLU A 61 -7.04 8.01 7.18
N TRP A 62 -8.23 8.06 7.79
CA TRP A 62 -8.91 6.86 8.28
C TRP A 62 -9.36 5.92 7.14
N GLU A 63 -9.95 6.45 6.07
CA GLU A 63 -10.42 5.64 4.94
C GLU A 63 -9.26 5.13 4.05
N TYR A 64 -8.20 5.92 3.90
CA TYR A 64 -6.95 5.55 3.25
C TYR A 64 -6.25 4.40 4.00
N SER A 65 -6.22 4.45 5.33
CA SER A 65 -5.67 3.36 6.17
C SER A 65 -6.58 2.13 6.25
N ASN A 66 -7.92 2.28 6.27
CA ASN A 66 -8.81 1.19 6.69
C ASN A 66 -9.84 0.71 5.65
N ARG A 67 -10.17 1.46 4.60
CA ARG A 67 -11.28 1.13 3.70
C ARG A 67 -10.91 0.80 2.26
N GLY A 68 -9.88 1.38 1.68
CA GLY A 68 -9.51 1.13 0.28
C GLY A 68 -9.08 -0.32 0.05
N ILE A 69 -7.86 -0.65 0.48
CA ILE A 69 -7.30 -2.02 0.32
C ILE A 69 -8.02 -3.01 1.22
N GLY A 70 -8.34 -2.66 2.48
CA GLY A 70 -8.98 -3.58 3.43
C GLY A 70 -10.30 -4.16 2.91
N ARG A 71 -11.14 -3.35 2.24
CA ARG A 71 -12.41 -3.83 1.66
C ARG A 71 -12.19 -4.69 0.42
N LEU A 72 -11.30 -4.29 -0.46
CA LEU A 72 -10.90 -5.08 -1.64
C LEU A 72 -10.32 -6.43 -1.27
N LEU A 73 -9.44 -6.47 -0.28
CA LEU A 73 -8.93 -7.70 0.28
C LEU A 73 -10.07 -8.53 0.87
N THR A 74 -10.96 -7.95 1.66
CA THR A 74 -12.07 -8.69 2.27
C THR A 74 -13.05 -9.26 1.23
N GLU A 75 -13.33 -8.52 0.16
CA GLU A 75 -14.21 -8.93 -0.93
C GLU A 75 -13.54 -10.00 -1.81
N ASN A 76 -12.27 -9.84 -2.18
CA ASN A 76 -11.54 -10.78 -3.06
C ASN A 76 -11.04 -12.06 -2.34
N ILE A 77 -10.67 -11.98 -1.04
CA ILE A 77 -10.31 -13.16 -0.23
C ILE A 77 -11.51 -14.10 -0.11
N ARG A 78 -12.74 -13.57 -0.08
CA ARG A 78 -13.95 -14.40 -0.06
C ARG A 78 -14.21 -15.12 -1.38
N THR A 79 -13.76 -14.55 -2.50
CA THR A 79 -14.04 -15.06 -3.83
C THR A 79 -12.90 -15.85 -4.45
N HIS A 80 -12.02 -16.53 -3.68
CA HIS A 80 -11.03 -17.50 -4.21
C HIS A 80 -10.31 -17.02 -5.50
N GLY A 81 -10.06 -15.72 -5.63
CA GLY A 81 -9.56 -15.13 -6.87
C GLY A 81 -8.13 -15.58 -7.06
N GLU A 82 -7.85 -16.28 -8.16
CA GLU A 82 -6.57 -16.97 -8.41
C GLU A 82 -5.35 -16.04 -8.47
N ASN A 83 -5.52 -14.70 -8.38
CA ASN A 83 -4.41 -13.75 -8.34
C ASN A 83 -4.78 -12.37 -7.74
N LEU A 84 -4.81 -12.28 -6.40
CA LEU A 84 -5.11 -11.01 -5.70
C LEU A 84 -4.22 -9.83 -6.12
N ALA A 85 -2.95 -10.06 -6.44
CA ALA A 85 -2.05 -8.99 -6.87
C ALA A 85 -2.50 -8.37 -8.21
N LYS A 86 -2.94 -9.22 -9.15
CA LYS A 86 -3.50 -8.79 -10.42
C LYS A 86 -4.76 -7.96 -10.22
N ASP A 87 -5.68 -8.42 -9.38
CA ASP A 87 -6.96 -7.71 -9.14
C ASP A 87 -6.73 -6.32 -8.53
N LEU A 88 -5.74 -6.18 -7.62
CA LEU A 88 -5.36 -4.89 -7.04
C LEU A 88 -4.86 -3.92 -8.12
N VAL A 89 -3.98 -4.39 -9.01
CA VAL A 89 -3.41 -3.57 -10.09
C VAL A 89 -4.49 -3.20 -11.11
N GLU A 90 -5.27 -4.16 -11.58
CA GLU A 90 -6.33 -3.91 -12.57
C GLU A 90 -7.33 -2.88 -12.04
N LYS A 91 -7.73 -2.97 -10.77
CA LYS A 91 -8.64 -1.99 -10.19
C LYS A 91 -7.99 -0.63 -10.03
N ALA A 92 -6.74 -0.55 -9.59
CA ALA A 92 -6.04 0.72 -9.46
C ALA A 92 -5.91 1.46 -10.81
N LEU A 93 -5.63 0.73 -11.89
CA LEU A 93 -5.51 1.29 -13.25
C LEU A 93 -6.79 1.95 -13.77
N HIS A 94 -7.96 1.68 -13.18
CA HIS A 94 -9.19 2.39 -13.53
C HIS A 94 -9.22 3.83 -13.02
N PHE A 95 -8.40 4.14 -12.01
CA PHE A 95 -8.45 5.41 -11.27
C PHE A 95 -7.09 6.11 -11.18
N SER A 96 -6.00 5.42 -11.52
CA SER A 96 -4.63 5.92 -11.48
C SER A 96 -4.03 5.96 -12.89
N GLU A 97 -3.34 7.07 -13.18
CA GLU A 97 -2.54 7.25 -14.40
C GLU A 97 -1.05 6.91 -14.17
N ASP A 98 -0.67 6.51 -12.95
CA ASP A 98 0.72 6.17 -12.60
C ASP A 98 1.00 4.67 -12.76
N ASN A 99 2.29 4.31 -12.70
CA ASN A 99 2.75 2.94 -12.63
C ASN A 99 2.13 2.22 -11.42
N CYS A 100 1.52 1.07 -11.70
CA CYS A 100 0.88 0.24 -10.68
C CYS A 100 1.66 -1.06 -10.49
N SER A 101 2.12 -1.33 -9.27
CA SER A 101 2.86 -2.54 -8.90
C SER A 101 2.34 -3.08 -7.56
N ALA A 102 2.15 -4.40 -7.49
CA ALA A 102 1.67 -5.08 -6.29
C ALA A 102 2.39 -6.40 -6.05
N ILE A 103 2.71 -6.67 -4.78
CA ILE A 103 3.21 -7.96 -4.28
C ILE A 103 2.27 -8.41 -3.16
N VAL A 104 1.74 -9.62 -3.29
CA VAL A 104 0.90 -10.26 -2.27
C VAL A 104 1.61 -11.50 -1.75
N ILE A 105 1.76 -11.58 -0.43
CA ILE A 105 2.39 -12.70 0.26
C ILE A 105 1.32 -13.36 1.13
N GLU A 106 0.98 -14.60 0.83
CA GLU A 106 0.09 -15.41 1.68
C GLU A 106 0.84 -15.91 2.91
N LEU A 107 0.26 -15.65 4.09
CA LEU A 107 0.78 -16.11 5.36
C LEU A 107 0.18 -17.48 5.67
N GLN A 108 0.99 -18.52 5.47
CA GLN A 108 0.59 -19.89 5.77
C GLN A 108 0.32 -20.05 7.26
N ARG A 109 -0.84 -20.64 7.60
CA ARG A 109 -1.09 -21.09 8.97
C ARG A 109 -0.06 -22.17 9.33
N ARG A 110 0.68 -21.95 10.42
CA ARG A 110 1.45 -23.02 11.04
C ARG A 110 0.46 -24.02 11.64
N ASN A 111 0.32 -25.18 10.98
CA ASN A 111 -0.29 -26.34 11.59
C ASN A 111 0.71 -26.84 12.65
N ASN A 112 0.42 -26.56 13.92
CA ASN A 112 1.10 -27.19 15.05
C ASN A 112 0.46 -28.55 15.35
#